data_AF-A0A1A8LAI7-F1
#
_entry.id   AF-A0A1A8LAI7-F1
#
_cell.length_a   1.000
_cell.length_b   1.000
_cell.length_c   1.000
_cell.angle_alpha   90.00
_cell.angle_beta   90.00
_cell.angle_gamma   90.00
#
_symmetry.space_group_name_H-M   'P 1'
#
loop_
_entity.id
_entity.type
_entity.pdbx_description
1 polymer ?
#
loop_
_entity_poly.entity_id
_entity_poly.type
_entity_poly.pdbx_seq_one_letter_code
_entity_poly.pdbx_strand_id
1 'polypeptide(L)'
;NLDFWPKLITLIVSIIEEDRNSYTPVINQFPQELDVGKVSAEVMWTLFAQDMKYALEEHEKHHLCRTSDYMNLHFKVKWLYNEYVKELPSFADAVPEYPAWFLQFVLAWLAENEETITKVLLLYCTILTRSFPSYCEKEKTPCVLMNNIQQMRVLLERMFESMGAKQLDTEAADILNDLQVKLSTILDNLSVIFAKSFQTRINGCVRQMAEILYQMKGPPNQNTAEADADSTLRPLMEFLDEKLSIFADICEKTVLKRVLKDLWKLVLSSLEKTVVLPQSNDSLGAQILTAAKGLSNIKGGEARTLTPKQCVVIDAGLETIKQYFHAGGNGLKKAFVEKSPELASLRYALSLYSQSTDALIKTFVTTQHSQVHDGMGIRITGNEKIRPDGSGVEKPIGEAVLQVDMMLGKERKVNVRVIAVNDMKWQTSGMFRPFVEVSMAGPFLADKKRKFTTKSKNNSWTAKFNETFQFILGKESPDCYELQVTVKDYCFGRADRVVGLAVVQLRDVADRKSCVCWCPLGPRVRTDETGVTVMRILSQRPADEVAKEFVKLKSETRPAEEGR
;
A
#
# COMPACT_ATOMS: atom_id res chain seq x y z
N ASN A 1 13.22 -56.83 -5.12
CA ASN A 1 13.91 -56.49 -6.39
C ASN A 1 12.89 -55.80 -7.29
N LEU A 2 13.12 -54.54 -7.67
CA LEU A 2 12.16 -53.76 -8.45
C LEU A 2 12.23 -54.00 -9.97
N ASP A 3 13.26 -54.66 -10.49
CA ASP A 3 13.46 -54.84 -11.95
C ASP A 3 12.40 -55.70 -12.64
N PHE A 4 11.65 -56.49 -11.86
CA PHE A 4 10.55 -57.32 -12.34
C PHE A 4 9.37 -56.47 -12.84
N TRP A 5 8.97 -55.45 -12.08
CA TRP A 5 7.74 -54.70 -12.33
C TRP A 5 7.74 -53.91 -13.64
N PRO A 6 8.81 -53.20 -14.03
CA PRO A 6 8.87 -52.55 -15.34
C PRO A 6 8.74 -53.54 -16.51
N LYS A 7 9.25 -54.77 -16.36
CA LYS A 7 9.14 -55.81 -17.39
C LYS A 7 7.72 -56.36 -17.47
N LEU A 8 7.08 -56.56 -16.31
CA LEU A 8 5.68 -56.97 -16.24
C LEU A 8 4.76 -55.92 -16.88
N ILE A 9 4.98 -54.62 -16.62
CA ILE A 9 4.24 -53.52 -17.26
C ILE A 9 4.37 -53.61 -18.78
N THR A 10 5.58 -53.83 -19.32
CA THR A 10 5.77 -53.99 -20.77
C THR A 10 4.97 -55.17 -21.34
N LEU A 11 4.91 -56.30 -20.63
CA LEU A 11 4.12 -57.45 -21.06
C LEU A 11 2.62 -57.18 -20.99
N ILE A 12 2.14 -56.52 -19.93
CA ILE A 12 0.74 -56.09 -19.79
C ILE A 12 0.34 -55.20 -20.97
N VAL A 13 1.16 -54.20 -21.30
CA VAL A 13 0.93 -53.31 -22.44
C VAL A 13 0.86 -54.09 -23.75
N SER A 14 1.78 -55.04 -23.96
CA SER A 14 1.78 -55.89 -25.15
C SER A 14 0.47 -56.68 -25.30
N ILE A 15 -0.07 -57.20 -24.21
CA ILE A 15 -1.34 -57.94 -24.21
C ILE A 15 -2.51 -57.01 -24.52
N ILE A 16 -2.58 -55.86 -23.84
CA ILE A 16 -3.65 -54.87 -24.07
C ILE A 16 -3.64 -54.37 -25.53
N GLU A 17 -2.46 -54.10 -26.09
CA GLU A 17 -2.32 -53.70 -27.50
C GLU A 17 -2.68 -54.84 -28.47
N GLU A 18 -2.37 -56.09 -28.16
CA GLU A 18 -2.79 -57.23 -28.98
C GLU A 18 -4.32 -57.39 -28.95
N ASP A 19 -4.92 -57.29 -27.78
CA ASP A 19 -6.39 -57.31 -27.59
C ASP A 19 -7.08 -56.18 -28.33
N ARG A 20 -6.53 -54.96 -28.24
CA ARG A 20 -7.08 -53.79 -28.92
C ARG A 20 -6.95 -53.87 -30.44
N ASN A 21 -5.79 -54.28 -30.95
CA ASN A 21 -5.47 -54.16 -32.38
C ASN A 21 -5.81 -55.41 -33.19
N SER A 22 -5.71 -56.60 -32.59
CA SER A 22 -5.92 -57.88 -33.28
C SER A 22 -7.28 -58.49 -32.95
N TYR A 23 -7.67 -58.51 -31.67
CA TYR A 23 -8.87 -59.25 -31.25
C TYR A 23 -10.14 -58.40 -31.28
N THR A 24 -10.12 -57.12 -30.88
CA THR A 24 -11.30 -56.23 -30.96
C THR A 24 -11.91 -56.15 -32.36
N PRO A 25 -11.14 -56.02 -33.47
CA PRO A 25 -11.73 -55.97 -34.80
C PRO A 25 -12.39 -57.28 -35.24
N VAL A 26 -11.93 -58.41 -34.71
CA VAL A 26 -12.42 -59.77 -35.04
C VAL A 26 -13.67 -60.11 -34.21
N ILE A 27 -13.69 -59.72 -32.93
CA ILE A 27 -14.79 -59.96 -31.98
C ILE A 27 -15.68 -58.71 -31.92
N ASN A 28 -16.26 -58.35 -33.06
CA ASN A 28 -17.08 -57.14 -33.23
C ASN A 28 -18.58 -57.45 -33.41
N GLN A 29 -19.07 -58.55 -32.83
CA GLN A 29 -20.48 -58.92 -32.93
C GLN A 29 -21.40 -57.99 -32.12
N PHE A 30 -20.87 -57.34 -31.07
CA PHE A 30 -21.61 -56.45 -30.17
C PHE A 30 -20.80 -55.17 -29.80
N PRO A 31 -20.49 -54.27 -30.76
CA PRO A 31 -19.58 -53.13 -30.54
C PRO A 31 -20.02 -52.15 -29.45
N GLN A 32 -21.32 -52.10 -29.13
CA GLN A 32 -21.86 -51.20 -28.11
C GLN A 32 -21.77 -51.80 -26.70
N GLU A 33 -21.62 -53.12 -26.59
CA GLU A 33 -21.64 -53.86 -25.31
C GLU A 33 -20.27 -54.43 -24.94
N LEU A 34 -19.45 -54.77 -25.95
CA LEU A 34 -18.15 -55.42 -25.74
C LEU A 34 -17.07 -54.77 -26.60
N ASP A 35 -16.04 -54.26 -25.92
CA ASP A 35 -14.77 -53.84 -26.51
C ASP A 35 -13.66 -54.63 -25.81
N VAL A 36 -13.08 -55.60 -26.53
CA VAL A 36 -12.11 -56.55 -25.97
C VAL A 36 -10.89 -55.82 -25.41
N GLY A 37 -10.43 -54.76 -26.07
CA GLY A 37 -9.31 -53.93 -25.62
C GLY A 37 -9.62 -53.20 -24.31
N LYS A 38 -10.85 -52.68 -24.15
CA LYS A 38 -11.26 -52.03 -22.90
C LYS A 38 -11.39 -53.03 -21.74
N VAL A 39 -11.99 -54.19 -21.99
CA VAL A 39 -12.11 -55.25 -20.98
C VAL A 39 -10.74 -55.78 -20.57
N SER A 40 -9.84 -55.98 -21.54
CA SER A 40 -8.45 -56.39 -21.28
C SER A 40 -7.73 -55.37 -20.39
N ALA A 41 -7.81 -54.08 -20.74
CA ALA A 41 -7.19 -53.02 -19.95
C ALA A 41 -7.73 -52.99 -18.50
N GLU A 42 -9.03 -53.14 -18.31
CA GLU A 42 -9.67 -53.18 -16.98
C GLU A 42 -9.20 -54.38 -16.13
N VAL A 43 -9.22 -55.58 -16.71
CA VAL A 43 -8.85 -56.81 -16.00
C VAL A 43 -7.35 -56.82 -15.69
N MET A 44 -6.51 -56.50 -16.67
CA MET A 44 -5.06 -56.49 -16.52
C MET A 44 -4.62 -55.44 -15.50
N TRP A 45 -5.24 -54.26 -15.50
CA TRP A 45 -5.01 -53.25 -14.47
C TRP A 45 -5.43 -53.74 -13.08
N THR A 46 -6.61 -54.33 -12.95
CA THR A 46 -7.15 -54.75 -11.63
C THR A 46 -6.27 -55.80 -10.96
N LEU A 47 -5.80 -56.79 -11.73
CA LEU A 47 -4.88 -57.82 -11.22
C LEU A 47 -3.51 -57.22 -10.88
N PHE A 48 -2.95 -56.41 -11.79
CA PHE A 48 -1.68 -55.74 -11.56
C PHE A 48 -1.71 -54.82 -10.35
N ALA A 49 -2.81 -54.08 -10.13
CA ALA A 49 -2.98 -53.16 -9.03
C ALA A 49 -2.96 -53.87 -7.68
N GLN A 50 -3.60 -55.04 -7.56
CA GLN A 50 -3.60 -55.84 -6.34
C GLN A 50 -2.19 -56.33 -5.98
N ASP A 51 -1.48 -56.89 -6.97
CA ASP A 51 -0.12 -57.40 -6.78
C ASP A 51 0.88 -56.28 -6.47
N MET A 52 0.78 -55.16 -7.20
CA MET A 52 1.63 -54.00 -7.00
C MET A 52 1.45 -53.37 -5.63
N LYS A 53 0.19 -53.23 -5.17
CA LYS A 53 -0.11 -52.69 -3.85
C LYS A 53 0.53 -53.54 -2.75
N TYR A 54 0.31 -54.86 -2.78
CA TYR A 54 0.90 -55.78 -1.80
C TYR A 54 2.43 -55.73 -1.83
N ALA A 55 3.03 -55.68 -3.02
CA ALA A 55 4.48 -55.62 -3.16
C ALA A 55 5.06 -54.32 -2.58
N LEU A 56 4.40 -53.19 -2.79
CA LEU A 56 4.84 -51.90 -2.25
C LEU A 56 4.66 -51.82 -0.74
N GLU A 57 3.59 -52.37 -0.17
CA GLU A 57 3.40 -52.52 1.28
C GLU A 57 4.53 -53.35 1.93
N GLU A 58 5.01 -54.39 1.24
CA GLU A 58 6.13 -55.21 1.74
C GLU A 58 7.49 -54.53 1.57
N HIS A 59 7.67 -53.79 0.47
CA HIS A 59 8.86 -52.98 0.23
C HIS A 59 8.97 -51.81 1.22
N GLU A 60 7.85 -51.27 1.70
CA GLU A 60 7.80 -50.19 2.69
C GLU A 60 8.43 -50.65 4.01
N LYS A 61 8.20 -51.89 4.44
CA LYS A 61 8.78 -52.42 5.68
C LYS A 61 10.29 -52.59 5.65
N HIS A 62 10.87 -52.77 4.46
CA HIS A 62 12.27 -53.21 4.30
C HIS A 62 13.19 -52.20 3.62
N HIS A 63 12.66 -51.23 2.85
CA HIS A 63 13.41 -50.16 2.17
C HIS A 63 14.69 -50.60 1.42
N LEU A 64 14.63 -51.72 0.70
CA LEU A 64 15.82 -52.38 0.12
C LEU A 64 16.32 -51.82 -1.23
N CYS A 65 15.70 -50.78 -1.79
CA CYS A 65 16.04 -50.23 -3.11
C CYS A 65 16.21 -48.72 -3.03
N ARG A 66 16.86 -48.09 -4.03
CA ARG A 66 17.05 -46.64 -4.03
C ARG A 66 15.70 -45.95 -4.25
N THR A 67 15.50 -44.81 -3.58
CA THR A 67 14.32 -43.95 -3.76
C THR A 67 14.09 -43.57 -5.23
N SER A 68 15.16 -43.37 -6.01
CA SER A 68 15.11 -43.15 -7.47
C SER A 68 14.44 -44.28 -8.25
N ASP A 69 14.60 -45.52 -7.82
CA ASP A 69 14.06 -46.70 -8.51
C ASP A 69 12.55 -46.80 -8.29
N TYR A 70 12.08 -46.47 -7.08
CA TYR A 70 10.66 -46.33 -6.78
C TYR A 70 10.01 -45.18 -7.54
N MET A 71 10.71 -44.04 -7.70
CA MET A 71 10.22 -42.93 -8.52
C MET A 71 10.07 -43.32 -9.99
N ASN A 72 11.06 -44.02 -10.55
CA ASN A 72 10.98 -44.53 -11.94
C ASN A 72 9.81 -45.50 -12.12
N LEU A 73 9.58 -46.40 -11.15
CA LEU A 73 8.45 -47.32 -11.18
C LEU A 73 7.12 -46.56 -11.07
N HIS A 74 7.02 -45.58 -10.16
CA HIS A 74 5.84 -44.71 -10.02
C HIS A 74 5.49 -44.01 -11.34
N PHE A 75 6.48 -43.46 -12.05
CA PHE A 75 6.25 -42.84 -13.36
C PHE A 75 5.75 -43.83 -14.41
N LYS A 76 6.26 -45.06 -14.42
CA LYS A 76 5.77 -46.11 -15.34
C LYS A 76 4.34 -46.54 -15.03
N VAL A 77 3.99 -46.72 -13.76
CA VAL A 77 2.61 -47.04 -13.34
C VAL A 77 1.65 -45.91 -13.67
N LYS A 78 2.06 -44.65 -13.42
CA LYS A 78 1.30 -43.46 -13.82
C LYS A 78 1.05 -43.40 -15.32
N TRP A 79 2.06 -43.72 -16.14
CA TRP A 79 1.90 -43.75 -17.59
C TRP A 79 0.90 -44.84 -18.01
N LEU A 80 1.06 -46.08 -17.52
CA LEU A 80 0.14 -47.19 -17.80
C LEU A 80 -1.32 -46.82 -17.45
N TYR A 81 -1.56 -46.26 -16.27
CA TYR A 81 -2.89 -45.87 -15.84
C TYR A 81 -3.50 -44.78 -16.73
N ASN A 82 -2.75 -43.71 -17.01
CA ASN A 82 -3.27 -42.59 -17.80
C ASN A 82 -3.55 -42.96 -19.26
N GLU A 83 -2.73 -43.85 -19.84
CA GLU A 83 -2.84 -44.23 -21.25
C GLU A 83 -3.97 -45.26 -21.49
N TYR A 84 -4.14 -46.22 -20.57
CA TYR A 84 -5.01 -47.37 -20.82
C TYR A 84 -6.24 -47.46 -19.90
N VAL A 85 -6.22 -46.84 -18.71
CA VAL A 85 -7.20 -47.10 -17.65
C VAL A 85 -8.08 -45.90 -17.34
N LYS A 86 -7.50 -44.68 -17.34
CA LYS A 86 -8.16 -43.46 -16.88
C LYS A 86 -9.49 -43.14 -17.59
N GLU A 87 -9.62 -43.48 -18.88
CA GLU A 87 -10.81 -43.21 -19.67
C GLU A 87 -11.86 -44.34 -19.63
N LEU A 88 -11.58 -45.43 -18.92
CA LEU A 88 -12.52 -46.55 -18.81
C LEU A 88 -13.72 -46.18 -17.92
N PRO A 89 -14.94 -46.66 -18.23
CA PRO A 89 -16.15 -46.29 -17.48
C PRO A 89 -16.06 -46.53 -15.97
N SER A 90 -15.42 -47.63 -15.56
CA SER A 90 -15.24 -47.98 -14.14
C SER A 90 -14.30 -47.04 -13.37
N PHE A 91 -13.51 -46.22 -14.07
CA PHE A 91 -12.45 -45.39 -13.49
C PHE A 91 -12.54 -43.90 -13.83
N ALA A 92 -13.40 -43.50 -14.79
CA ALA A 92 -13.47 -42.13 -15.31
C ALA A 92 -13.79 -41.06 -14.26
N ASP A 93 -14.61 -41.40 -13.24
CA ASP A 93 -15.01 -40.51 -12.15
C ASP A 93 -14.35 -40.85 -10.80
N ALA A 94 -13.45 -41.84 -10.78
CA ALA A 94 -12.79 -42.31 -9.57
C ALA A 94 -11.41 -41.65 -9.37
N VAL A 95 -11.05 -41.35 -8.13
CA VAL A 95 -9.68 -40.92 -7.79
C VAL A 95 -8.77 -42.15 -7.90
N PRO A 96 -7.68 -42.12 -8.69
CA PRO A 96 -6.80 -43.27 -8.84
C PRO A 96 -6.15 -43.66 -7.51
N GLU A 97 -6.17 -44.94 -7.16
CA GLU A 97 -5.59 -45.43 -5.91
C GLU A 97 -4.06 -45.59 -5.96
N TYR A 98 -3.49 -45.78 -7.16
CA TYR A 98 -2.08 -46.11 -7.32
C TYR A 98 -1.08 -45.10 -6.73
N PRO A 99 -1.32 -43.77 -6.72
CA PRO A 99 -0.38 -42.82 -6.11
C PRO A 99 -0.15 -43.09 -4.61
N ALA A 100 -1.17 -43.58 -3.90
CA ALA A 100 -1.08 -43.88 -2.47
C ALA A 100 -0.06 -44.98 -2.16
N TRP A 101 0.11 -45.96 -3.07
CA TRP A 101 1.05 -47.08 -2.87
C TRP A 101 2.51 -46.62 -2.90
N PHE A 102 2.80 -45.50 -3.58
CA PHE A 102 4.16 -44.96 -3.70
C PHE A 102 4.48 -43.88 -2.68
N LEU A 103 3.49 -43.46 -1.89
CA LEU A 103 3.57 -42.30 -1.01
C LEU A 103 4.83 -42.30 -0.13
N GLN A 104 5.10 -43.38 0.59
CA GLN A 104 6.24 -43.44 1.52
C GLN A 104 7.60 -43.38 0.83
N PHE A 105 7.71 -43.95 -0.38
CA PHE A 105 8.97 -43.91 -1.16
C PHE A 105 9.22 -42.54 -1.79
N VAL A 106 8.14 -41.88 -2.19
CA VAL A 106 8.15 -40.50 -2.66
C VAL A 106 8.55 -39.56 -1.51
N LEU A 107 8.02 -39.77 -0.31
CA LEU A 107 8.40 -39.01 0.89
C LEU A 107 9.88 -39.22 1.25
N ALA A 108 10.38 -40.45 1.20
CA ALA A 108 11.79 -40.75 1.39
C ALA A 108 12.67 -40.08 0.31
N TRP A 109 12.24 -40.12 -0.96
CA TRP A 109 12.92 -39.41 -2.04
C TRP A 109 12.95 -37.90 -1.79
N LEU A 110 11.82 -37.33 -1.37
CA LEU A 110 11.73 -35.91 -1.04
C LEU A 110 12.64 -35.54 0.13
N ALA A 111 12.65 -36.31 1.23
CA ALA A 111 13.51 -36.05 2.37
C ALA A 111 15.00 -36.13 2.01
N GLU A 112 15.39 -37.10 1.17
CA GLU A 112 16.76 -37.23 0.65
C GLU A 112 17.15 -36.07 -0.28
N ASN A 113 16.19 -35.46 -0.96
CA ASN A 113 16.42 -34.42 -1.97
C ASN A 113 15.98 -33.02 -1.54
N GLU A 114 15.34 -32.85 -0.38
CA GLU A 114 14.76 -31.60 0.11
C GLU A 114 15.82 -30.52 0.20
N GLU A 115 16.94 -30.84 0.85
CA GLU A 115 18.03 -29.90 1.04
C GLU A 115 18.62 -29.50 -0.32
N THR A 116 18.67 -30.43 -1.28
CA THR A 116 19.19 -30.19 -2.64
C THR A 116 18.23 -29.36 -3.48
N ILE A 117 16.93 -29.67 -3.50
CA ILE A 117 15.89 -28.94 -4.23
C ILE A 117 15.79 -27.51 -3.68
N THR A 118 15.73 -27.38 -2.36
CA THR A 118 15.71 -26.09 -1.66
C THR A 118 16.97 -25.29 -1.96
N LYS A 119 18.16 -25.88 -1.82
CA LYS A 119 19.43 -25.19 -2.12
C LYS A 119 19.50 -24.77 -3.58
N VAL A 120 19.18 -25.63 -4.55
CA VAL A 120 19.31 -25.33 -5.98
C VAL A 120 18.29 -24.28 -6.44
N LEU A 121 17.01 -24.43 -6.08
CA LEU A 121 15.96 -23.49 -6.47
C LEU A 121 16.17 -22.12 -5.81
N LEU A 122 16.49 -22.08 -4.51
CA LEU A 122 16.71 -20.81 -3.82
C LEU A 122 18.04 -20.17 -4.22
N LEU A 123 19.08 -20.95 -4.55
CA LEU A 123 20.32 -20.39 -5.09
C LEU A 123 20.08 -19.75 -6.46
N TYR A 124 19.35 -20.42 -7.36
CA TYR A 124 18.94 -19.82 -8.62
C TYR A 124 18.19 -18.51 -8.40
N CYS A 125 17.19 -18.50 -7.52
CA CYS A 125 16.41 -17.31 -7.22
C CYS A 125 17.25 -16.20 -6.57
N THR A 126 18.24 -16.54 -5.74
CA THR A 126 19.14 -15.58 -5.10
C THR A 126 20.06 -14.91 -6.12
N ILE A 127 20.67 -15.71 -7.02
CA ILE A 127 21.50 -15.20 -8.12
C ILE A 127 20.65 -14.30 -9.02
N LEU A 128 19.46 -14.77 -9.39
CA LEU A 128 18.54 -14.03 -10.23
C LEU A 128 18.15 -12.70 -9.58
N THR A 129 17.72 -12.69 -8.32
CA THR A 129 17.31 -11.48 -7.60
C THR A 129 18.44 -10.44 -7.54
N ARG A 130 19.70 -10.89 -7.35
CA ARG A 130 20.86 -9.99 -7.31
C ARG A 130 21.14 -9.34 -8.66
N SER A 131 20.99 -10.08 -9.75
CA SER A 131 21.29 -9.60 -11.10
C SER A 131 20.08 -8.98 -11.82
N PHE A 132 18.86 -9.21 -11.34
CA PHE A 132 17.61 -8.80 -11.98
C PHE A 132 17.53 -7.30 -12.31
N PRO A 133 17.90 -6.36 -11.41
CA PRO A 133 17.84 -4.93 -11.72
C PRO A 133 18.65 -4.54 -12.96
N SER A 134 19.79 -5.21 -13.21
CA SER A 134 20.63 -4.95 -14.40
C SER A 134 19.99 -5.43 -15.71
N TYR A 135 19.07 -6.39 -15.63
CA TYR A 135 18.34 -6.89 -16.80
C TYR A 135 17.10 -6.06 -17.13
N CYS A 136 16.64 -5.19 -16.23
CA CYS A 136 15.45 -4.34 -16.47
C CYS A 136 15.60 -3.39 -17.66
N GLU A 137 16.83 -3.08 -18.08
CA GLU A 137 17.08 -2.29 -19.30
C GLU A 137 16.71 -3.06 -20.60
N LYS A 138 16.67 -4.39 -20.55
CA LYS A 138 16.38 -5.27 -21.69
C LYS A 138 14.93 -5.75 -21.60
N GLU A 139 13.97 -4.93 -22.01
CA GLU A 139 12.51 -5.07 -21.80
C GLU A 139 11.93 -6.51 -21.79
N LYS A 140 12.35 -7.38 -22.72
CA LYS A 140 11.87 -8.78 -22.80
C LYS A 140 12.49 -9.72 -21.76
N THR A 141 13.75 -9.49 -21.40
CA THR A 141 14.53 -10.39 -20.54
C THR A 141 13.93 -10.53 -19.12
N PRO A 142 13.53 -9.45 -18.41
CA PRO A 142 12.85 -9.55 -17.12
C PRO A 142 11.60 -10.42 -17.16
N CYS A 143 10.79 -10.29 -18.22
CA CYS A 143 9.56 -11.08 -18.41
C CYS A 143 9.87 -12.58 -18.50
N VAL A 144 10.87 -12.96 -19.31
CA VAL A 144 11.31 -14.36 -19.44
C VAL A 144 11.84 -14.89 -18.11
N LEU A 145 12.64 -14.09 -17.39
CA LEU A 145 13.18 -14.49 -16.09
C LEU A 145 12.09 -14.70 -15.03
N MET A 146 11.06 -13.85 -15.02
CA MET A 146 9.89 -14.03 -14.16
C MET A 146 9.05 -15.24 -14.57
N ASN A 147 8.89 -15.49 -15.87
CA ASN A 147 8.25 -16.70 -16.39
C ASN A 147 8.99 -17.97 -15.92
N ASN A 148 10.33 -17.95 -15.88
CA ASN A 148 11.11 -19.09 -15.39
C ASN A 148 10.81 -19.38 -13.91
N ILE A 149 10.69 -18.36 -13.05
CA ILE A 149 10.28 -18.55 -11.65
C ILE A 149 8.87 -19.12 -11.55
N GLN A 150 7.93 -18.56 -12.33
CA GLN A 150 6.57 -19.07 -12.36
C GLN A 150 6.50 -20.52 -12.89
N GLN A 151 7.35 -20.88 -13.86
CA GLN A 151 7.46 -22.25 -14.36
C GLN A 151 7.99 -23.20 -13.29
N MET A 152 9.03 -22.81 -12.53
CA MET A 152 9.50 -23.59 -11.38
C MET A 152 8.38 -23.82 -10.36
N ARG A 153 7.58 -22.78 -10.10
CA ARG A 153 6.43 -22.85 -9.19
C ARG A 153 5.35 -23.84 -9.69
N VAL A 154 4.99 -23.79 -10.97
CA VAL A 154 4.03 -24.73 -11.58
C VAL A 154 4.56 -26.16 -11.60
N LEU A 155 5.86 -26.36 -11.89
CA LEU A 155 6.47 -27.69 -11.87
C LEU A 155 6.49 -28.27 -10.46
N LEU A 156 6.79 -27.45 -9.45
CA LEU A 156 6.75 -27.86 -8.05
C LEU A 156 5.32 -28.23 -7.62
N GLU A 157 4.31 -27.51 -8.09
CA GLU A 157 2.89 -27.81 -7.83
C GLU A 157 2.46 -29.12 -8.51
N ARG A 158 2.83 -29.34 -9.77
CA ARG A 158 2.58 -30.60 -10.48
C ARG A 158 3.30 -31.79 -9.84
N MET A 159 4.50 -31.56 -9.32
CA MET A 159 5.21 -32.55 -8.53
C MET A 159 4.38 -32.88 -7.28
N PHE A 160 3.95 -31.89 -6.50
CA PHE A 160 3.08 -32.08 -5.34
C PHE A 160 1.78 -32.84 -5.65
N GLU A 161 1.08 -32.49 -6.73
CA GLU A 161 -0.12 -33.20 -7.18
C GLU A 161 0.18 -34.66 -7.54
N SER A 162 1.30 -34.91 -8.22
CA SER A 162 1.69 -36.27 -8.61
C SER A 162 2.05 -37.16 -7.43
N MET A 163 2.30 -36.58 -6.25
CA MET A 163 2.66 -37.27 -5.01
C MET A 163 1.46 -37.52 -4.10
N GLY A 164 0.22 -37.32 -4.59
CA GLY A 164 -1.02 -37.59 -3.87
C GLY A 164 -1.64 -36.37 -3.18
N ALA A 165 -1.03 -35.18 -3.31
CA ALA A 165 -1.50 -33.90 -2.76
C ALA A 165 -2.02 -33.99 -1.32
N LYS A 166 -3.33 -34.18 -1.13
CA LYS A 166 -4.00 -34.26 0.18
C LYS A 166 -3.72 -35.56 0.94
N GLN A 167 -3.17 -36.57 0.28
CA GLN A 167 -2.74 -37.83 0.89
C GLN A 167 -1.26 -37.78 1.31
N LEU A 168 -0.56 -36.68 1.06
CA LEU A 168 0.84 -36.51 1.44
C LEU A 168 0.96 -36.37 2.97
N ASP A 169 2.05 -36.89 3.54
CA ASP A 169 2.39 -36.63 4.93
C ASP A 169 2.54 -35.12 5.20
N THR A 170 2.16 -34.69 6.40
CA THR A 170 2.15 -33.28 6.81
C THR A 170 3.51 -32.61 6.68
N GLU A 171 4.62 -33.30 6.99
CA GLU A 171 5.96 -32.70 6.97
C GLU A 171 6.39 -32.35 5.54
N ALA A 172 6.23 -33.28 4.59
CA ALA A 172 6.56 -33.04 3.18
C ALA A 172 5.63 -32.01 2.52
N ALA A 173 4.35 -31.98 2.92
CA ALA A 173 3.41 -30.98 2.45
C ALA A 173 3.83 -29.58 2.89
N ASP A 174 4.26 -29.43 4.15
CA ASP A 174 4.71 -28.16 4.71
C ASP A 174 5.97 -27.63 3.99
N ILE A 175 6.95 -28.49 3.71
CA ILE A 175 8.16 -28.14 2.97
C ILE A 175 7.84 -27.59 1.58
N LEU A 176 6.98 -28.31 0.83
CA LEU A 176 6.61 -27.92 -0.53
C LEU A 176 5.78 -26.63 -0.54
N ASN A 177 4.88 -26.47 0.43
CA ASN A 177 4.10 -25.25 0.62
C ASN A 177 5.00 -24.05 0.97
N ASP A 178 5.98 -24.23 1.85
CA ASP A 178 6.95 -23.18 2.18
C ASP A 178 7.77 -22.76 0.96
N LEU A 179 8.25 -23.71 0.15
CA LEU A 179 8.91 -23.43 -1.12
C LEU A 179 8.00 -22.69 -2.11
N GLN A 180 6.73 -23.09 -2.23
CA GLN A 180 5.73 -22.40 -3.06
C GLN A 180 5.55 -20.95 -2.64
N VAL A 181 5.42 -20.69 -1.33
CA VAL A 181 5.28 -19.34 -0.77
C VAL A 181 6.54 -18.51 -1.01
N LYS A 182 7.73 -19.08 -0.82
CA LYS A 182 9.01 -18.42 -1.10
C LYS A 182 9.15 -18.03 -2.57
N LEU A 183 8.89 -18.96 -3.51
CA LEU A 183 8.92 -18.68 -4.94
C LEU A 183 7.90 -17.60 -5.34
N SER A 184 6.69 -17.66 -4.78
CA SER A 184 5.67 -16.63 -5.00
C SER A 184 6.11 -15.25 -4.50
N THR A 185 6.73 -15.20 -3.31
CA THR A 185 7.23 -13.95 -2.71
C THR A 185 8.38 -13.35 -3.54
N ILE A 186 9.28 -14.19 -4.05
CA ILE A 186 10.36 -13.76 -4.93
C ILE A 186 9.78 -13.18 -6.22
N LEU A 187 8.78 -13.84 -6.80
CA LEU A 187 8.10 -13.35 -8.01
C LEU A 187 7.41 -11.99 -7.79
N ASP A 188 6.77 -11.78 -6.62
CA ASP A 188 6.22 -10.47 -6.24
C ASP A 188 7.32 -9.40 -6.12
N ASN A 189 8.45 -9.73 -5.49
CA ASN A 189 9.56 -8.79 -5.35
C ASN A 189 10.18 -8.42 -6.70
N LEU A 190 10.35 -9.38 -7.62
CA LEU A 190 10.84 -9.11 -8.97
C LEU A 190 9.86 -8.24 -9.76
N SER A 191 8.56 -8.48 -9.62
CA SER A 191 7.51 -7.65 -10.23
C SER A 191 7.61 -6.20 -9.78
N VAL A 192 7.80 -5.97 -8.47
CA VAL A 192 7.97 -4.62 -7.91
C VAL A 192 9.25 -3.95 -8.45
N ILE A 193 10.37 -4.68 -8.53
CA ILE A 193 11.63 -4.15 -9.09
C ILE A 193 11.44 -3.79 -10.58
N PHE A 194 10.77 -4.66 -11.33
CA PHE A 194 10.52 -4.44 -12.75
C PHE A 194 9.62 -3.22 -12.99
N ALA A 195 8.50 -3.13 -12.28
CA ALA A 195 7.61 -1.96 -12.36
C ALA A 195 8.35 -0.66 -12.00
N LYS A 196 9.14 -0.67 -10.91
CA LYS A 196 9.93 0.51 -10.49
C LYS A 196 10.93 0.98 -11.54
N SER A 197 11.42 0.10 -12.43
CA SER A 197 12.30 0.50 -13.53
C SER A 197 11.64 1.50 -14.50
N PHE A 198 10.30 1.47 -14.60
CA PHE A 198 9.52 2.39 -15.42
C PHE A 198 9.16 3.70 -14.71
N GLN A 199 9.41 3.82 -13.39
CA GLN A 199 8.98 4.97 -12.58
C GLN A 199 9.42 6.32 -13.17
N THR A 200 10.67 6.44 -13.63
CA THR A 200 11.20 7.69 -14.18
C THR A 200 10.48 8.08 -15.47
N ARG A 201 10.20 7.11 -16.35
CA ARG A 201 9.48 7.35 -17.61
C ARG A 201 8.01 7.69 -17.35
N ILE A 202 7.34 6.93 -16.47
CA ILE A 202 5.95 7.20 -16.05
C ILE A 202 5.84 8.61 -15.45
N ASN A 203 6.77 9.00 -14.57
CA ASN A 203 6.79 10.36 -14.01
C ASN A 203 7.00 11.42 -15.11
N GLY A 204 7.79 11.13 -16.14
CA GLY A 204 7.94 11.99 -17.31
C GLY A 204 6.62 12.15 -18.08
N CYS A 205 5.94 11.04 -18.39
CA CYS A 205 4.64 11.05 -19.06
C CYS A 205 3.58 11.80 -18.23
N VAL A 206 3.51 11.57 -16.92
CA VAL A 206 2.57 12.25 -16.02
C VAL A 206 2.87 13.74 -15.91
N ARG A 207 4.14 14.17 -16.00
CA ARG A 207 4.47 15.61 -16.08
C ARG A 207 3.98 16.24 -17.39
N GLN A 208 4.18 15.58 -18.53
CA GLN A 208 3.65 16.06 -19.82
C GLN A 208 2.11 16.10 -19.80
N MET A 209 1.49 15.08 -19.24
CA MET A 209 0.05 15.03 -18.97
C MET A 209 -0.41 16.24 -18.12
N ALA A 210 0.34 16.58 -17.07
CA ALA A 210 0.06 17.74 -16.23
C ALA A 210 0.18 19.07 -17.00
N GLU A 211 1.19 19.20 -17.87
CA GLU A 211 1.36 20.39 -18.71
C GLU A 211 0.16 20.60 -19.63
N ILE A 212 -0.35 19.53 -20.28
CA ILE A 212 -1.56 19.57 -21.13
C ILE A 212 -2.77 19.98 -20.29
N LEU A 213 -2.95 19.34 -19.13
CA LEU A 213 -4.03 19.63 -18.20
C LEU A 213 -4.04 21.10 -17.76
N TYR A 214 -2.86 21.67 -17.47
CA TYR A 214 -2.74 23.06 -17.03
C TYR A 214 -3.03 24.10 -18.12
N GLN A 215 -3.02 23.71 -19.39
CA GLN A 215 -3.46 24.60 -20.48
C GLN A 215 -5.00 24.68 -20.57
N MET A 216 -5.73 23.76 -19.96
CA MET A 216 -7.19 23.76 -19.99
C MET A 216 -7.76 24.91 -19.17
N LYS A 217 -8.57 25.74 -19.83
CA LYS A 217 -9.30 26.86 -19.21
C LYS A 217 -10.81 26.72 -19.49
N GLY A 218 -11.60 27.48 -18.75
CA GLY A 218 -13.06 27.55 -18.90
C GLY A 218 -13.82 26.73 -17.85
N PRO A 219 -15.17 26.79 -17.89
CA PRO A 219 -16.03 26.08 -16.95
C PRO A 219 -15.96 24.56 -17.15
N PRO A 220 -16.26 23.75 -16.12
CA PRO A 220 -16.35 22.31 -16.26
C PRO A 220 -17.48 21.94 -17.22
N ASN A 221 -17.21 21.03 -18.16
CA ASN A 221 -18.20 20.48 -19.08
C ASN A 221 -18.09 18.95 -19.08
N GLN A 222 -19.11 18.27 -18.55
CA GLN A 222 -19.12 16.81 -18.46
C GLN A 222 -19.16 16.16 -19.86
N ASN A 223 -19.77 16.81 -20.86
CA ASN A 223 -19.89 16.25 -22.21
C ASN A 223 -18.55 16.21 -22.96
N THR A 224 -17.59 17.07 -22.61
CA THR A 224 -16.25 17.07 -23.22
C THR A 224 -15.20 16.42 -22.34
N ALA A 225 -15.54 16.06 -21.09
CA ALA A 225 -14.58 15.60 -20.10
C ALA A 225 -13.85 14.33 -20.54
N GLU A 226 -14.53 13.39 -21.20
CA GLU A 226 -13.94 12.15 -21.70
C GLU A 226 -12.93 12.42 -22.83
N ALA A 227 -13.31 13.23 -23.82
CA ALA A 227 -12.42 13.62 -24.91
C ALA A 227 -11.21 14.46 -24.43
N ASP A 228 -11.44 15.37 -23.49
CA ASP A 228 -10.39 16.15 -22.84
C ASP A 228 -9.45 15.23 -22.02
N ALA A 229 -10.00 14.20 -21.36
CA ALA A 229 -9.23 13.21 -20.63
C ALA A 229 -8.35 12.37 -21.56
N ASP A 230 -8.89 11.88 -22.68
CA ASP A 230 -8.13 11.12 -23.67
C ASP A 230 -6.98 11.93 -24.26
N SER A 231 -7.22 13.21 -24.58
CA SER A 231 -6.16 14.11 -25.03
C SER A 231 -5.09 14.35 -23.97
N THR A 232 -5.50 14.43 -22.70
CA THR A 232 -4.59 14.67 -21.57
C THR A 232 -3.73 13.44 -21.29
N LEU A 233 -4.35 12.25 -21.26
CA LEU A 233 -3.72 10.98 -20.94
C LEU A 233 -2.80 10.44 -22.03
N ARG A 234 -2.90 10.95 -23.27
CA ARG A 234 -2.16 10.45 -24.43
C ARG A 234 -0.67 10.13 -24.17
N PRO A 235 0.15 11.01 -23.56
CA PRO A 235 1.57 10.71 -23.32
C PRO A 235 1.81 9.50 -22.42
N LEU A 236 0.90 9.24 -21.47
CA LEU A 236 0.95 8.08 -20.58
C LEU A 236 0.44 6.83 -21.30
N MET A 237 -0.66 6.95 -22.02
CA MET A 237 -1.30 5.83 -22.71
C MET A 237 -0.45 5.29 -23.84
N GLU A 238 0.19 6.15 -24.64
CA GLU A 238 1.13 5.72 -25.70
C GLU A 238 2.32 4.94 -25.12
N PHE A 239 2.90 5.43 -24.02
CA PHE A 239 3.98 4.73 -23.34
C PHE A 239 3.53 3.37 -22.78
N LEU A 240 2.35 3.32 -22.14
CA LEU A 240 1.82 2.06 -21.62
C LEU A 240 1.48 1.08 -22.75
N ASP A 241 0.94 1.56 -23.87
CA ASP A 241 0.57 0.72 -25.01
C ASP A 241 1.77 0.06 -25.68
N GLU A 242 2.84 0.84 -25.89
CA GLU A 242 4.10 0.33 -26.40
C GLU A 242 4.66 -0.81 -25.53
N LYS A 243 4.54 -0.71 -24.20
CA LYS A 243 5.14 -1.68 -23.26
C LYS A 243 4.22 -2.84 -22.90
N LEU A 244 2.95 -2.58 -22.61
CA LEU A 244 2.00 -3.60 -22.18
C LEU A 244 1.67 -4.58 -23.30
N SER A 245 1.66 -4.14 -24.57
CA SER A 245 1.50 -5.03 -25.73
C SER A 245 2.62 -6.08 -25.77
N ILE A 246 3.87 -5.67 -25.56
CA ILE A 246 5.03 -6.57 -25.47
C ILE A 246 4.90 -7.53 -24.27
N PHE A 247 4.45 -7.04 -23.12
CA PHE A 247 4.31 -7.88 -21.94
C PHE A 247 3.18 -8.89 -22.09
N ALA A 248 2.08 -8.53 -22.75
CA ALA A 248 0.96 -9.43 -23.01
C ALA A 248 1.34 -10.58 -23.94
N ASP A 249 2.27 -10.35 -24.88
CA ASP A 249 2.80 -11.37 -25.79
C ASP A 249 3.79 -12.32 -25.11
N ILE A 250 4.66 -11.80 -24.22
CA ILE A 250 5.80 -12.56 -23.69
C ILE A 250 5.52 -13.17 -22.31
N CYS A 251 4.74 -12.50 -21.45
CA CYS A 251 4.53 -12.94 -20.08
C CYS A 251 3.53 -14.08 -20.00
N GLU A 252 3.79 -15.05 -19.11
CA GLU A 252 2.75 -15.96 -18.64
C GLU A 252 1.66 -15.16 -17.90
N LYS A 253 0.41 -15.62 -17.95
CA LYS A 253 -0.78 -14.90 -17.46
C LYS A 253 -0.68 -14.46 -15.99
N THR A 254 -0.11 -15.28 -15.11
CA THR A 254 0.13 -14.97 -13.69
C THR A 254 1.22 -13.92 -13.53
N VAL A 255 2.30 -14.01 -14.31
CA VAL A 255 3.38 -13.01 -14.34
C VAL A 255 2.83 -11.67 -14.82
N LEU A 256 2.11 -11.64 -15.94
CA LEU A 256 1.50 -10.44 -16.52
C LEU A 256 0.61 -9.74 -15.48
N LYS A 257 -0.23 -10.49 -14.77
CA LYS A 257 -1.11 -9.93 -13.74
C LYS A 257 -0.35 -9.30 -12.58
N ARG A 258 0.81 -9.84 -12.18
CA ARG A 258 1.64 -9.23 -11.12
C ARG A 258 2.24 -7.91 -11.60
N VAL A 259 2.83 -7.91 -12.80
CA VAL A 259 3.39 -6.70 -13.42
C VAL A 259 2.33 -5.61 -13.57
N LEU A 260 1.14 -5.95 -14.08
CA LEU A 260 0.03 -5.01 -14.22
C LEU A 260 -0.42 -4.41 -12.88
N LYS A 261 -0.46 -5.20 -11.80
CA LYS A 261 -0.82 -4.68 -10.47
C LYS A 261 0.18 -3.64 -9.98
N ASP A 262 1.48 -3.89 -10.15
CA ASP A 262 2.50 -2.96 -9.68
C ASP A 262 2.58 -1.72 -10.57
N LEU A 263 2.41 -1.85 -11.89
CA LEU A 263 2.31 -0.71 -12.81
C LEU A 263 1.07 0.14 -12.52
N TRP A 264 -0.09 -0.47 -12.23
CA TRP A 264 -1.30 0.23 -11.83
C TRP A 264 -1.06 1.12 -10.60
N LYS A 265 -0.48 0.55 -9.54
CA LYS A 265 -0.11 1.31 -8.33
C LYS A 265 0.86 2.45 -8.64
N LEU A 266 1.83 2.20 -9.51
CA LEU A 266 2.86 3.16 -9.89
C LEU A 266 2.28 4.35 -10.65
N VAL A 267 1.39 4.08 -11.61
CA VAL A 267 0.68 5.09 -12.40
C VAL A 267 -0.18 5.98 -11.49
N LEU A 268 -1.01 5.37 -10.63
CA LEU A 268 -1.85 6.13 -9.70
C LEU A 268 -1.04 6.94 -8.69
N SER A 269 -0.01 6.34 -8.09
CA SER A 269 0.90 7.03 -7.16
C SER A 269 1.65 8.19 -7.83
N SER A 270 2.03 8.04 -9.11
CA SER A 270 2.66 9.09 -9.90
C SER A 270 1.68 10.24 -10.20
N LEU A 271 0.46 9.91 -10.61
CA LEU A 271 -0.62 10.87 -10.84
C LEU A 271 -0.95 11.67 -9.58
N GLU A 272 -1.06 10.98 -8.44
CA GLU A 272 -1.32 11.59 -7.14
C GLU A 272 -0.18 12.56 -6.77
N LYS A 273 1.07 12.12 -6.78
CA LYS A 273 2.20 12.93 -6.30
C LYS A 273 2.65 14.04 -7.25
N THR A 274 2.24 13.98 -8.51
CA THR A 274 2.69 14.95 -9.53
C THR A 274 1.61 15.95 -9.90
N VAL A 275 0.34 15.52 -9.92
CA VAL A 275 -0.78 16.35 -10.42
C VAL A 275 -1.76 16.69 -9.32
N VAL A 276 -2.24 15.70 -8.56
CA VAL A 276 -3.33 15.90 -7.60
C VAL A 276 -2.84 16.39 -6.24
N LEU A 277 -1.67 15.98 -5.79
CA LEU A 277 -1.06 16.38 -4.52
C LEU A 277 0.44 16.56 -4.76
N PRO A 278 0.84 17.54 -5.59
CA PRO A 278 2.25 17.83 -5.83
C PRO A 278 2.95 18.05 -4.50
N GLN A 279 4.14 17.44 -4.33
CA GLN A 279 4.94 17.66 -3.13
C GLN A 279 5.18 19.17 -2.96
N SER A 280 4.76 19.73 -1.82
CA SER A 280 5.24 21.04 -1.41
C SER A 280 6.77 20.94 -1.32
N ASN A 281 7.48 21.95 -1.80
CA ASN A 281 8.96 22.02 -1.78
C ASN A 281 9.54 22.02 -0.34
N ASP A 282 8.85 21.53 0.69
CA ASP A 282 9.21 21.68 2.10
C ASP A 282 10.51 20.96 2.48
N SER A 283 10.96 19.96 1.72
CA SER A 283 12.32 19.40 1.91
C SER A 283 13.42 20.36 1.44
N LEU A 284 13.10 21.25 0.49
CA LEU A 284 14.01 22.26 -0.04
C LEU A 284 13.82 23.61 0.70
N GLY A 285 12.59 23.95 1.09
CA GLY A 285 12.24 25.16 1.82
C GLY A 285 12.83 25.19 3.24
N ALA A 286 12.85 24.04 3.92
CA ALA A 286 13.49 23.92 5.24
C ALA A 286 15.03 24.05 5.18
N GLN A 287 15.66 23.70 4.05
CA GLN A 287 17.11 23.92 3.85
C GLN A 287 17.43 25.33 3.32
N ILE A 288 16.56 25.91 2.49
CA ILE A 288 16.76 27.24 1.90
C ILE A 288 16.48 28.36 2.90
N LEU A 289 15.53 28.21 3.82
CA LEU A 289 15.27 29.21 4.88
C LEU A 289 16.47 29.37 5.84
N THR A 290 17.29 28.34 6.01
CA THR A 290 18.54 28.41 6.78
C THR A 290 19.69 29.07 6.00
N ALA A 291 19.60 29.12 4.66
CA ALA A 291 20.63 29.66 3.77
C ALA A 291 20.25 30.99 3.06
N ALA A 292 19.07 31.55 3.31
CA ALA A 292 18.56 32.70 2.59
C ALA A 292 19.17 34.04 3.07
N LYS A 293 20.39 34.33 2.65
CA LYS A 293 20.85 35.71 2.43
C LYS A 293 21.51 35.96 1.06
N GLY A 294 21.40 35.04 0.09
CA GLY A 294 22.21 35.15 -1.13
C GLY A 294 21.66 34.65 -2.48
N LEU A 295 20.46 34.10 -2.62
CA LEU A 295 20.00 33.55 -3.91
C LEU A 295 18.55 33.91 -4.22
N SER A 296 18.33 35.11 -4.76
CA SER A 296 17.04 35.61 -5.21
C SER A 296 16.66 35.22 -6.64
N ASN A 297 17.07 34.04 -7.16
CA ASN A 297 16.87 33.71 -8.58
C ASN A 297 16.53 32.24 -8.93
N ILE A 298 16.07 31.42 -8.00
CA ILE A 298 15.48 30.12 -8.36
C ILE A 298 13.96 30.26 -8.33
N LYS A 299 13.34 30.42 -9.51
CA LYS A 299 11.89 30.26 -9.70
C LYS A 299 11.52 28.80 -9.39
N GLY A 300 11.38 28.47 -8.11
CA GLY A 300 10.70 27.24 -7.68
C GLY A 300 9.26 27.31 -8.15
N GLY A 301 8.82 26.32 -8.94
CA GLY A 301 7.48 26.29 -9.51
C GLY A 301 6.42 26.48 -8.43
N GLU A 302 5.63 27.54 -8.56
CA GLU A 302 4.44 27.74 -7.74
C GLU A 302 3.52 26.54 -7.91
N ALA A 303 3.13 25.91 -6.81
CA ALA A 303 2.16 24.82 -6.84
C ALA A 303 0.82 25.38 -7.38
N ARG A 304 0.47 25.02 -8.63
CA ARG A 304 -0.75 25.50 -9.30
C ARG A 304 -1.95 24.72 -8.80
N THR A 305 -2.97 25.42 -8.29
CA THR A 305 -4.25 24.82 -7.92
C THR A 305 -4.91 24.19 -9.14
N LEU A 306 -5.45 22.97 -8.98
CA LEU A 306 -6.36 22.41 -9.97
C LEU A 306 -7.67 23.20 -9.99
N THR A 307 -8.15 23.51 -11.19
CA THR A 307 -9.47 24.11 -11.41
C THR A 307 -10.57 23.03 -11.41
N PRO A 308 -11.85 23.40 -11.16
CA PRO A 308 -12.95 22.44 -11.21
C PRO A 308 -13.04 21.67 -12.55
N LYS A 309 -12.75 22.32 -13.68
CA LYS A 309 -12.67 21.66 -14.99
C LYS A 309 -11.59 20.57 -15.00
N GLN A 310 -10.40 20.88 -14.52
CA GLN A 310 -9.29 19.93 -14.48
C GLN A 310 -9.58 18.74 -13.56
N CYS A 311 -10.26 18.95 -12.43
CA CYS A 311 -10.67 17.85 -11.55
C CYS A 311 -11.64 16.87 -12.25
N VAL A 312 -12.62 17.39 -13.00
CA VAL A 312 -13.55 16.56 -13.78
C VAL A 312 -12.82 15.78 -14.87
N VAL A 313 -11.86 16.41 -15.56
CA VAL A 313 -11.03 15.75 -16.59
C VAL A 313 -10.15 14.66 -15.98
N ILE A 314 -9.53 14.88 -14.82
CA ILE A 314 -8.76 13.82 -14.13
C ILE A 314 -9.68 12.67 -13.72
N ASP A 315 -10.86 12.93 -13.14
CA ASP A 315 -11.77 11.86 -12.72
C ASP A 315 -12.28 11.02 -13.90
N ALA A 316 -12.59 11.66 -15.04
CA ALA A 316 -12.87 10.94 -16.29
C ALA A 316 -11.64 10.14 -16.77
N GLY A 317 -10.44 10.71 -16.67
CA GLY A 317 -9.21 10.01 -17.02
C GLY A 317 -8.92 8.79 -16.12
N LEU A 318 -9.26 8.85 -14.84
CA LEU A 318 -9.14 7.69 -13.94
C LEU A 318 -10.01 6.52 -14.42
N GLU A 319 -11.19 6.81 -14.98
CA GLU A 319 -12.04 5.79 -15.60
C GLU A 319 -11.39 5.19 -16.86
N THR A 320 -10.79 6.02 -17.72
CA THR A 320 -10.03 5.54 -18.90
C THR A 320 -8.85 4.64 -18.51
N ILE A 321 -8.03 5.06 -17.53
CA ILE A 321 -6.91 4.25 -17.02
C ILE A 321 -7.43 2.93 -16.43
N LYS A 322 -8.53 2.97 -15.68
CA LYS A 322 -9.18 1.77 -15.11
C LYS A 322 -9.62 0.79 -16.20
N GLN A 323 -10.31 1.27 -17.23
CA GLN A 323 -10.75 0.44 -18.36
C GLN A 323 -9.55 -0.18 -19.09
N TYR A 324 -8.50 0.61 -19.28
CA TYR A 324 -7.28 0.18 -19.94
C TYR A 324 -6.56 -0.96 -19.19
N PHE A 325 -6.35 -0.83 -17.89
CA PHE A 325 -5.76 -1.90 -17.08
C PHE A 325 -6.68 -3.12 -16.91
N HIS A 326 -8.00 -2.95 -17.06
CA HIS A 326 -8.94 -4.07 -17.10
C HIS A 326 -8.88 -4.86 -18.42
N ALA A 327 -8.68 -4.16 -19.55
CA ALA A 327 -8.52 -4.72 -20.90
C ALA A 327 -9.59 -5.78 -21.25
N GLY A 328 -10.86 -5.49 -20.98
CA GLY A 328 -11.98 -6.40 -21.27
C GLY A 328 -11.92 -7.77 -20.57
N GLY A 329 -11.16 -7.89 -19.47
CA GLY A 329 -10.97 -9.14 -18.72
C GLY A 329 -9.64 -9.84 -18.98
N ASN A 330 -8.86 -9.38 -19.96
CA ASN A 330 -7.52 -9.91 -20.24
C ASN A 330 -6.45 -9.35 -19.30
N GLY A 331 -6.69 -8.20 -18.68
CA GLY A 331 -5.79 -7.57 -17.71
C GLY A 331 -6.15 -7.87 -16.25
N LEU A 332 -6.32 -6.82 -15.46
CA LEU A 332 -6.69 -6.89 -14.05
C LEU A 332 -8.18 -7.18 -13.87
N LYS A 333 -8.51 -7.86 -12.76
CA LYS A 333 -9.90 -8.09 -12.37
C LYS A 333 -10.58 -6.75 -12.07
N LYS A 334 -11.81 -6.55 -12.57
CA LYS A 334 -12.62 -5.34 -12.31
C LYS A 334 -12.72 -5.00 -10.82
N ALA A 335 -13.02 -6.00 -9.99
CA ALA A 335 -13.09 -5.83 -8.53
C ALA A 335 -11.77 -5.37 -7.87
N PHE A 336 -10.60 -5.70 -8.46
CA PHE A 336 -9.31 -5.25 -7.94
C PHE A 336 -9.09 -3.76 -8.23
N VAL A 337 -9.33 -3.33 -9.49
CA VAL A 337 -9.11 -1.93 -9.87
C VAL A 337 -10.13 -0.99 -9.21
N GLU A 338 -11.38 -1.43 -9.03
CA GLU A 338 -12.43 -0.62 -8.38
C GLU A 338 -12.21 -0.43 -6.87
N LYS A 339 -11.64 -1.43 -6.19
CA LYS A 339 -11.39 -1.39 -4.74
C LYS A 339 -9.94 -1.01 -4.40
N SER A 340 -9.18 -0.50 -5.36
CA SER A 340 -7.78 -0.14 -5.14
C SER A 340 -7.68 1.02 -4.13
N PRO A 341 -6.85 0.90 -3.08
CA PRO A 341 -6.66 1.98 -2.11
C PRO A 341 -6.08 3.24 -2.77
N GLU A 342 -5.20 3.09 -3.77
CA GLU A 342 -4.61 4.20 -4.52
C GLU A 342 -5.68 4.99 -5.31
N LEU A 343 -6.65 4.29 -5.91
CA LEU A 343 -7.75 4.93 -6.63
C LEU A 343 -8.71 5.65 -5.67
N ALA A 344 -9.00 5.02 -4.52
CA ALA A 344 -9.83 5.63 -3.48
C ALA A 344 -9.18 6.91 -2.92
N SER A 345 -7.87 6.88 -2.64
CA SER A 345 -7.10 8.06 -2.19
C SER A 345 -7.18 9.21 -3.21
N LEU A 346 -6.92 8.91 -4.48
CA LEU A 346 -6.99 9.90 -5.57
C LEU A 346 -8.37 10.54 -5.69
N ARG A 347 -9.44 9.73 -5.68
CA ARG A 347 -10.81 10.24 -5.75
C ARG A 347 -11.19 11.08 -4.55
N TYR A 348 -10.77 10.64 -3.36
CA TYR A 348 -10.96 11.42 -2.15
C TYR A 348 -10.26 12.78 -2.27
N ALA A 349 -8.99 12.81 -2.66
CA ALA A 349 -8.24 14.05 -2.87
C ALA A 349 -8.92 14.97 -3.91
N LEU A 350 -9.36 14.44 -5.06
CA LEU A 350 -10.09 15.20 -6.09
C LEU A 350 -11.41 15.78 -5.57
N SER A 351 -12.14 15.04 -4.73
CA SER A 351 -13.39 15.53 -4.13
C SER A 351 -13.16 16.76 -3.26
N LEU A 352 -12.02 16.82 -2.56
CA LEU A 352 -11.65 17.93 -1.69
C LEU A 352 -11.27 19.20 -2.47
N TYR A 353 -10.78 19.09 -3.72
CA TYR A 353 -10.48 20.26 -4.54
C TYR A 353 -11.70 21.15 -4.83
N SER A 354 -12.89 20.55 -4.89
CA SER A 354 -14.15 21.26 -5.11
C SER A 354 -14.63 22.03 -3.89
N GLN A 355 -14.09 21.75 -2.69
CA GLN A 355 -14.57 22.33 -1.44
C GLN A 355 -14.04 23.75 -1.21
N SER A 356 -14.80 24.58 -0.50
CA SER A 356 -14.33 25.89 -0.07
C SER A 356 -13.21 25.78 0.96
N THR A 357 -12.43 26.85 1.15
CA THR A 357 -11.37 26.89 2.17
C THR A 357 -11.94 26.66 3.56
N ASP A 358 -13.12 27.21 3.84
CA ASP A 358 -13.83 26.98 5.11
C ASP A 358 -14.23 25.51 5.30
N ALA A 359 -14.74 24.85 4.26
CA ALA A 359 -15.11 23.42 4.33
C ALA A 359 -13.89 22.52 4.56
N LEU A 360 -12.76 22.84 3.91
CA LEU A 360 -11.49 22.14 4.13
C LEU A 360 -10.97 22.34 5.56
N ILE A 361 -10.96 23.58 6.07
CA ILE A 361 -10.55 23.88 7.46
C ILE A 361 -11.48 23.17 8.45
N LYS A 362 -12.80 23.18 8.21
CA LYS A 362 -13.77 22.43 9.03
C LYS A 362 -13.42 20.94 9.03
N THR A 363 -13.17 20.36 7.86
CA THR A 363 -12.78 18.94 7.74
C THR A 363 -11.49 18.66 8.52
N PHE A 364 -10.50 19.53 8.44
CA PHE A 364 -9.26 19.40 9.22
C PHE A 364 -9.55 19.38 10.73
N VAL A 365 -10.20 20.42 11.26
CA VAL A 365 -10.42 20.54 12.71
C VAL A 365 -11.27 19.36 13.25
N THR A 366 -12.28 18.96 12.49
CA THR A 366 -13.21 17.89 12.89
C THR A 366 -12.65 16.47 12.75
N THR A 367 -11.51 16.27 12.10
CA THR A 367 -10.84 14.96 12.03
C THR A 367 -9.54 14.91 12.84
N GLN A 368 -8.84 16.04 13.01
CA GLN A 368 -7.52 16.07 13.64
C GLN A 368 -7.58 16.18 15.17
N HIS A 369 -7.68 15.03 15.85
CA HIS A 369 -7.87 14.98 17.31
C HIS A 369 -6.60 14.75 18.13
N SER A 370 -5.55 14.25 17.50
CA SER A 370 -4.29 13.85 18.16
C SER A 370 -3.10 14.69 17.70
N GLN A 371 -3.31 15.99 17.49
CA GLN A 371 -2.36 16.89 16.83
C GLN A 371 -1.04 17.10 17.59
N VAL A 372 -1.07 17.04 18.93
CA VAL A 372 0.11 17.26 19.79
C VAL A 372 0.12 16.19 20.87
N HIS A 373 1.30 15.62 21.15
CA HIS A 373 1.47 14.52 22.12
C HIS A 373 0.49 13.36 21.90
N ASP A 374 0.19 13.06 20.62
CA ASP A 374 -0.75 12.04 20.18
C ASP A 374 -2.17 12.17 20.80
N GLY A 375 -2.55 13.41 21.15
CA GLY A 375 -3.84 13.76 21.76
C GLY A 375 -3.85 13.66 23.29
N MET A 376 -2.71 13.31 23.90
CA MET A 376 -2.59 13.19 25.36
C MET A 376 -2.17 14.50 26.02
N GLY A 377 -2.54 14.66 27.29
CA GLY A 377 -1.89 15.57 28.22
C GLY A 377 -2.55 16.92 28.45
N ILE A 378 -3.53 17.35 27.64
CA ILE A 378 -4.32 18.54 27.98
C ILE A 378 -5.23 18.21 29.16
N ARG A 379 -5.07 18.95 30.25
CA ARG A 379 -5.83 18.75 31.49
C ARG A 379 -6.73 19.96 31.73
N ILE A 380 -8.01 19.72 31.99
CA ILE A 380 -9.00 20.79 32.13
C ILE A 380 -9.52 20.81 33.56
N THR A 381 -9.35 21.94 34.25
CA THR A 381 -9.83 22.16 35.62
C THR A 381 -10.83 23.32 35.67
N GLY A 382 -11.61 23.42 36.75
CA GLY A 382 -12.55 24.53 36.94
C GLY A 382 -11.90 25.83 37.43
N ASN A 383 -10.65 25.78 37.90
CA ASN A 383 -9.95 26.93 38.46
C ASN A 383 -8.42 26.77 38.32
N GLU A 384 -7.71 27.88 38.11
CA GLU A 384 -6.25 27.94 38.06
C GLU A 384 -5.56 27.52 39.37
N LYS A 385 -6.28 27.62 40.51
CA LYS A 385 -5.79 27.19 41.83
C LYS A 385 -5.69 25.67 41.97
N ILE A 386 -6.41 24.93 41.13
CA ILE A 386 -6.41 23.47 41.14
C ILE A 386 -5.41 23.01 40.09
N ARG A 387 -4.19 22.68 40.52
CA ARG A 387 -3.18 22.10 39.65
C ARG A 387 -3.50 20.61 39.42
N PRO A 388 -3.68 20.17 38.17
CA PRO A 388 -3.97 18.77 37.87
C PRO A 388 -2.72 17.90 38.00
N ASP A 389 -2.88 16.70 38.55
CA ASP A 389 -1.82 15.71 38.67
C ASP A 389 -1.34 15.22 37.29
N GLY A 390 -0.05 14.91 37.19
CA GLY A 390 0.69 14.29 36.07
C GLY A 390 0.10 14.41 34.64
N SER A 391 0.81 15.05 33.72
CA SER A 391 0.37 15.16 32.31
C SER A 391 0.35 13.84 31.53
N GLY A 392 1.03 12.79 32.00
CA GLY A 392 1.24 11.55 31.24
C GLY A 392 2.11 11.73 29.99
N VAL A 393 2.57 12.96 29.70
CA VAL A 393 3.43 13.29 28.56
C VAL A 393 4.88 13.10 28.94
N GLU A 394 5.60 12.29 28.18
CA GLU A 394 7.05 12.14 28.34
C GLU A 394 7.78 13.41 27.85
N LYS A 395 8.62 13.99 28.71
CA LYS A 395 9.50 15.13 28.40
C LYS A 395 8.79 16.31 27.68
N PRO A 396 7.74 16.92 28.29
CA PRO A 396 7.13 18.11 27.72
C PRO A 396 8.16 19.25 27.63
N ILE A 397 8.02 20.09 26.61
CA ILE A 397 8.86 21.29 26.42
C ILE A 397 8.59 22.34 27.51
N GLY A 398 7.39 22.34 28.07
CA GLY A 398 6.90 23.28 29.05
C GLY A 398 5.39 23.14 29.10
N GLU A 399 4.73 24.01 29.85
CA GLU A 399 3.27 23.97 29.98
C GLU A 399 2.67 25.37 29.87
N ALA A 400 1.74 25.56 28.93
CA ALA A 400 0.93 26.76 28.83
C ALA A 400 -0.37 26.60 29.63
N VAL A 401 -0.74 27.61 30.39
CA VAL A 401 -1.97 27.63 31.19
C VAL A 401 -2.89 28.73 30.67
N LEU A 402 -4.08 28.32 30.25
CA LEU A 402 -5.06 29.17 29.57
C LEU A 402 -6.39 29.06 30.29
N GLN A 403 -7.07 30.16 30.55
CA GLN A 403 -8.48 30.14 30.90
C GLN A 403 -9.30 30.43 29.64
N VAL A 404 -10.29 29.59 29.37
CA VAL A 404 -11.20 29.70 28.22
C VAL A 404 -12.61 29.88 28.74
N ASP A 405 -13.23 31.02 28.40
CA ASP A 405 -14.61 31.34 28.74
C ASP A 405 -15.45 31.43 27.46
N MET A 406 -16.48 30.60 27.39
CA MET A 406 -17.39 30.47 26.25
C MET A 406 -18.63 31.33 26.47
N MET A 407 -18.86 32.30 25.59
CA MET A 407 -20.04 33.17 25.61
C MET A 407 -20.93 32.86 24.40
N LEU A 408 -21.95 32.02 24.63
CA LEU A 408 -22.87 31.51 23.60
C LEU A 408 -24.12 32.40 23.44
N GLY A 409 -23.92 33.71 23.31
CA GLY A 409 -25.00 34.70 23.06
C GLY A 409 -25.36 34.85 21.58
N LYS A 410 -25.94 36.01 21.20
CA LYS A 410 -26.22 36.37 19.80
C LYS A 410 -24.96 36.36 18.91
N GLU A 411 -23.83 36.79 19.48
CA GLU A 411 -22.50 36.60 18.89
C GLU A 411 -21.75 35.56 19.73
N ARG A 412 -21.31 34.48 19.08
CA ARG A 412 -20.49 33.44 19.73
C ARG A 412 -19.09 34.00 19.95
N LYS A 413 -18.74 34.26 21.21
CA LYS A 413 -17.45 34.83 21.61
C LYS A 413 -16.71 33.85 22.52
N VAL A 414 -15.40 33.82 22.36
CA VAL A 414 -14.51 33.03 23.22
C VAL A 414 -13.50 34.00 23.82
N ASN A 415 -13.53 34.16 25.14
CA ASN A 415 -12.47 34.88 25.83
C ASN A 415 -11.39 33.87 26.22
N VAL A 416 -10.15 34.16 25.85
CA VAL A 416 -8.98 33.36 26.18
C VAL A 416 -8.03 34.22 26.99
N ARG A 417 -7.84 33.86 28.26
CA ARG A 417 -6.86 34.47 29.13
C ARG A 417 -5.62 33.61 29.21
N VAL A 418 -4.50 34.14 28.74
CA VAL A 418 -3.18 33.52 28.92
C VAL A 418 -2.72 33.81 30.33
N ILE A 419 -2.79 32.81 31.20
CA ILE A 419 -2.41 32.94 32.61
C ILE A 419 -0.88 32.94 32.71
N ALA A 420 -0.25 31.86 32.26
CA ALA A 420 1.19 31.66 32.37
C ALA A 420 1.72 30.63 31.37
N VAL A 421 3.04 30.60 31.23
CA VAL A 421 3.81 29.44 30.76
C VAL A 421 4.76 29.02 31.86
N ASN A 422 4.91 27.72 32.09
CA ASN A 422 5.66 27.14 33.18
C ASN A 422 6.72 26.16 32.67
N ASP A 423 7.84 26.10 33.37
CA ASP A 423 8.87 25.06 33.25
C ASP A 423 9.35 24.85 31.81
N MET A 424 9.54 25.96 31.08
CA MET A 424 10.01 25.91 29.70
C MET A 424 11.39 25.24 29.63
N LYS A 425 11.64 24.48 28.56
CA LYS A 425 12.90 23.81 28.24
C LYS A 425 13.38 24.39 26.92
N TRP A 426 14.04 25.53 27.04
CA TRP A 426 14.57 26.29 25.92
C TRP A 426 15.96 26.78 26.27
N GLN A 427 16.92 26.49 25.42
CA GLN A 427 18.26 27.06 25.51
C GLN A 427 18.41 28.02 24.34
N THR A 428 18.94 29.20 24.61
CA THR A 428 19.18 30.24 23.62
C THR A 428 20.49 30.91 23.97
N SER A 429 21.24 31.38 22.96
CA SER A 429 22.52 32.06 23.17
C SER A 429 22.37 33.44 23.81
N GLY A 430 21.15 33.99 23.83
CA GLY A 430 20.82 35.28 24.44
C GLY A 430 19.94 35.16 25.69
N MET A 431 19.25 36.25 26.04
CA MET A 431 18.20 36.21 27.06
C MET A 431 16.94 35.60 26.48
N PHE A 432 16.36 34.60 27.16
CA PHE A 432 15.08 34.04 26.77
C PHE A 432 13.95 35.04 27.04
N ARG A 433 13.20 35.42 26.01
CA ARG A 433 12.12 36.41 26.11
C ARG A 433 10.78 35.82 25.64
N PRO A 434 10.14 34.94 26.45
CA PRO A 434 8.91 34.30 26.02
C PRO A 434 7.78 35.29 25.82
N PHE A 435 7.03 35.08 24.76
CA PHE A 435 5.66 35.57 24.59
C PHE A 435 4.78 34.44 24.04
N VAL A 436 3.48 34.57 24.24
CA VAL A 436 2.50 33.58 23.80
C VAL A 436 1.69 34.16 22.66
N GLU A 437 1.67 33.45 21.54
CA GLU A 437 0.77 33.69 20.43
C GLU A 437 -0.42 32.74 20.54
N VAL A 438 -1.64 33.30 20.55
CA VAL A 438 -2.88 32.53 20.55
C VAL A 438 -3.58 32.77 19.22
N SER A 439 -3.81 31.68 18.49
CA SER A 439 -4.43 31.68 17.17
C SER A 439 -5.69 30.84 17.17
N MET A 440 -6.79 31.40 16.66
CA MET A 440 -8.06 30.71 16.44
C MET A 440 -8.08 30.12 15.03
N ALA A 441 -8.28 28.82 14.93
CA ALA A 441 -8.39 28.09 13.67
C ALA A 441 -9.80 27.50 13.54
N GLY A 442 -10.41 27.67 12.37
CA GLY A 442 -11.77 27.19 12.08
C GLY A 442 -12.40 27.94 10.91
N PRO A 443 -13.59 27.52 10.45
CA PRO A 443 -14.25 28.07 9.27
C PRO A 443 -14.86 29.46 9.53
N PHE A 444 -15.04 30.24 8.47
CA PHE A 444 -15.71 31.56 8.44
C PHE A 444 -15.05 32.60 9.37
N LEU A 445 -13.72 32.70 9.27
CA LEU A 445 -12.91 33.64 10.05
C LEU A 445 -12.19 34.70 9.18
N ALA A 446 -12.51 34.79 7.89
CA ALA A 446 -11.82 35.69 6.93
C ALA A 446 -11.89 37.18 7.34
N ASP A 447 -13.02 37.60 7.89
CA ASP A 447 -13.30 38.97 8.34
C ASP A 447 -12.99 39.20 9.82
N LYS A 448 -12.36 38.23 10.49
CA LYS A 448 -12.19 38.22 11.94
C LYS A 448 -10.72 38.21 12.35
N LYS A 449 -10.44 38.82 13.49
CA LYS A 449 -9.12 38.75 14.10
C LYS A 449 -8.90 37.34 14.67
N ARG A 450 -7.94 36.63 14.07
CA ARG A 450 -7.64 35.22 14.38
C ARG A 450 -6.41 35.04 15.26
N LYS A 451 -5.63 36.09 15.51
CA LYS A 451 -4.34 35.99 16.20
C LYS A 451 -4.13 37.13 17.18
N PHE A 452 -3.65 36.78 18.38
CA PHE A 452 -3.22 37.71 19.41
C PHE A 452 -1.90 37.26 20.00
N THR A 453 -1.15 38.20 20.57
CA THR A 453 0.15 37.96 21.20
C THR A 453 0.20 38.66 22.55
N THR A 454 0.71 38.00 23.57
CA THR A 454 1.00 38.63 24.86
C THR A 454 2.20 39.57 24.75
N LYS A 455 2.39 40.42 25.76
CA LYS A 455 3.67 41.10 25.96
C LYS A 455 4.76 40.09 26.30
N SER A 456 5.96 40.30 25.80
CA SER A 456 7.11 39.45 26.15
C SER A 456 7.55 39.67 27.60
N LYS A 457 8.08 38.62 28.22
CA LYS A 457 8.69 38.68 29.55
C LYS A 457 10.19 38.47 29.42
N ASN A 458 11.00 39.22 30.15
CA ASN A 458 12.44 39.12 30.06
C ASN A 458 12.99 38.00 30.94
N ASN A 459 13.87 37.19 30.36
CA ASN A 459 14.73 36.20 31.01
C ASN A 459 13.96 35.27 31.96
N SER A 460 12.88 34.67 31.47
CA SER A 460 11.94 33.92 32.30
C SER A 460 11.56 32.60 31.65
N TRP A 461 11.77 31.48 32.36
CA TRP A 461 11.31 30.15 31.93
C TRP A 461 9.96 29.77 32.51
N THR A 462 9.47 30.57 33.46
CA THR A 462 8.13 30.51 34.04
C THR A 462 7.57 31.93 34.11
N ALA A 463 6.76 32.28 33.11
CA ALA A 463 6.30 33.65 32.87
C ALA A 463 4.79 33.76 33.07
N LYS A 464 4.36 34.71 33.91
CA LYS A 464 2.93 35.07 34.11
C LYS A 464 2.54 36.25 33.24
N PHE A 465 1.50 36.10 32.43
CA PHE A 465 1.00 37.12 31.52
C PHE A 465 -0.28 37.76 32.05
N ASN A 466 -1.28 36.95 32.38
CA ASN A 466 -2.62 37.40 32.79
C ASN A 466 -3.30 38.34 31.76
N GLU A 467 -3.03 38.12 30.48
CA GLU A 467 -3.59 38.90 29.37
C GLU A 467 -4.80 38.18 28.79
N THR A 468 -5.90 38.90 28.52
CA THR A 468 -7.14 38.32 28.00
C THR A 468 -7.40 38.81 26.58
N PHE A 469 -7.72 37.89 25.69
CA PHE A 469 -8.05 38.12 24.29
C PHE A 469 -9.46 37.63 24.00
N GLN A 470 -10.17 38.32 23.12
CA GLN A 470 -11.50 37.93 22.70
C GLN A 470 -11.49 37.54 21.24
N PHE A 471 -11.96 36.34 20.95
CA PHE A 471 -12.22 35.83 19.61
C PHE A 471 -13.71 35.81 19.33
N ILE A 472 -14.07 36.11 18.08
CA ILE A 472 -15.44 35.98 17.57
C ILE A 472 -15.44 34.74 16.66
N LEU A 473 -16.34 33.78 16.93
CA LEU A 473 -16.45 32.57 16.11
C LEU A 473 -17.28 32.81 14.85
N GLY A 474 -17.12 31.95 13.86
CA GLY A 474 -17.95 31.90 12.65
C GLY A 474 -19.36 31.38 12.91
N LYS A 475 -20.05 31.05 11.81
CA LYS A 475 -21.44 30.58 11.84
C LYS A 475 -21.55 29.11 12.29
N GLU A 476 -20.45 28.36 12.25
CA GLU A 476 -20.40 26.95 12.59
C GLU A 476 -20.40 26.72 14.10
N SER A 477 -20.70 25.49 14.49
CA SER A 477 -20.67 25.05 15.88
C SER A 477 -19.24 25.09 16.46
N PRO A 478 -19.09 25.28 17.79
CA PRO A 478 -17.78 25.39 18.43
C PRO A 478 -16.84 24.20 18.18
N ASP A 479 -17.38 23.01 17.96
CA ASP A 479 -16.63 21.80 17.63
C ASP A 479 -15.85 21.87 16.31
N CYS A 480 -16.16 22.84 15.45
CA CYS A 480 -15.43 23.11 14.21
C CYS A 480 -14.24 24.07 14.40
N TYR A 481 -13.92 24.44 15.64
CA TYR A 481 -12.88 25.41 15.97
C TYR A 481 -11.89 24.86 17.01
N GLU A 482 -10.67 25.37 16.93
CA GLU A 482 -9.59 25.03 17.85
C GLU A 482 -8.70 26.26 18.12
N LEU A 483 -8.09 26.27 19.29
CA LEU A 483 -7.11 27.26 19.71
C LEU A 483 -5.71 26.65 19.59
N GLN A 484 -4.86 27.24 18.75
CA GLN A 484 -3.44 26.92 18.74
C GLN A 484 -2.68 27.96 19.57
N VAL A 485 -1.95 27.47 20.56
CA VAL A 485 -1.13 28.28 21.46
C VAL A 485 0.32 27.99 21.15
N THR A 486 1.04 28.99 20.64
CA THR A 486 2.45 28.89 20.29
C THR A 486 3.27 29.79 21.23
N VAL A 487 4.19 29.21 21.99
CA VAL A 487 5.17 29.95 22.77
C VAL A 487 6.38 30.25 21.89
N LYS A 488 6.75 31.52 21.83
CA LYS A 488 7.86 32.01 21.00
C LYS A 488 8.88 32.78 21.83
N ASP A 489 10.15 32.73 21.40
CA ASP A 489 11.25 33.50 21.96
C ASP A 489 11.48 34.75 21.11
N TYR A 490 11.25 35.93 21.71
CA TYR A 490 11.42 37.20 21.01
C TYR A 490 12.89 37.48 20.72
N CYS A 491 13.23 37.63 19.44
CA CYS A 491 14.59 37.86 18.99
C CYS A 491 14.75 39.27 18.40
N PHE A 492 15.48 40.15 19.09
CA PHE A 492 15.76 41.49 18.54
C PHE A 492 16.60 41.38 17.26
N GLY A 493 16.09 41.95 16.16
CA GLY A 493 16.79 41.98 14.86
C GLY A 493 16.81 40.65 14.09
N ARG A 494 16.07 39.63 14.55
CA ARG A 494 15.89 38.34 13.84
C ARG A 494 14.40 37.93 13.88
N ALA A 495 14.05 36.87 13.16
CA ALA A 495 12.72 36.28 13.29
C ALA A 495 12.54 35.63 14.67
N ASP A 496 11.35 35.80 15.26
CA ASP A 496 10.98 35.13 16.51
C ASP A 496 11.01 33.60 16.34
N ARG A 497 11.48 32.90 17.37
CA ARG A 497 11.69 31.45 17.31
C ARG A 497 10.56 30.71 17.99
N VAL A 498 10.01 29.68 17.35
CA VAL A 498 9.01 28.78 17.95
C VAL A 498 9.69 27.90 18.99
N VAL A 499 9.23 27.97 20.23
CA VAL A 499 9.76 27.17 21.35
C VAL A 499 8.94 25.89 21.54
N GLY A 500 7.62 26.01 21.50
CA GLY A 500 6.69 24.90 21.63
C GLY A 500 5.26 25.34 21.41
N LEU A 501 4.38 24.39 21.11
CA LEU A 501 2.97 24.67 20.82
C LEU A 501 2.03 23.64 21.46
N ALA A 502 0.77 24.02 21.62
CA ALA A 502 -0.33 23.14 22.01
C ALA A 502 -1.60 23.51 21.24
N VAL A 503 -2.53 22.56 21.10
CA VAL A 503 -3.82 22.77 20.42
C VAL A 503 -4.96 22.37 21.34
N VAL A 504 -5.83 23.31 21.69
CA VAL A 504 -7.03 23.08 22.51
C VAL A 504 -8.25 23.05 21.58
N GLN A 505 -8.89 21.88 21.45
CA GLN A 505 -10.12 21.75 20.69
C GLN A 505 -11.28 22.43 21.44
N LEU A 506 -12.05 23.29 20.77
CA LEU A 506 -13.15 23.96 21.46
C LEU A 506 -14.27 22.99 21.84
N ARG A 507 -14.42 21.85 21.14
CA ARG A 507 -15.37 20.80 21.51
C ARG A 507 -15.16 20.26 22.93
N ASP A 508 -13.93 20.25 23.44
CA ASP A 508 -13.61 19.67 24.75
C ASP A 508 -13.93 20.63 25.91
N VAL A 509 -14.12 21.92 25.58
CA VAL A 509 -14.33 23.03 26.53
C VAL A 509 -15.67 23.73 26.37
N ALA A 510 -16.36 23.56 25.23
CA ALA A 510 -17.59 24.27 24.89
C ALA A 510 -18.68 24.14 25.96
N ASP A 511 -18.85 22.93 26.52
CA ASP A 511 -19.90 22.63 27.49
C ASP A 511 -19.60 23.15 28.91
N ARG A 512 -18.35 23.56 29.18
CA ARG A 512 -17.89 23.87 30.54
C ARG A 512 -18.15 25.32 30.96
N LYS A 513 -18.68 26.18 30.07
CA LYS A 513 -18.85 27.66 30.19
C LYS A 513 -17.56 28.44 30.50
N SER A 514 -16.78 28.02 31.49
CA SER A 514 -15.49 28.59 31.89
C SER A 514 -14.61 27.46 32.41
N CYS A 515 -13.38 27.34 31.92
CA CYS A 515 -12.44 26.34 32.38
C CYS A 515 -10.97 26.78 32.20
N VAL A 516 -10.07 26.10 32.92
CA VAL A 516 -8.62 26.29 32.79
C VAL A 516 -7.99 25.07 32.14
N CYS A 517 -7.32 25.29 31.00
CA CYS A 517 -6.61 24.29 30.22
C CYS A 517 -5.11 24.36 30.55
N TRP A 518 -4.59 23.25 31.05
CA TRP A 518 -3.17 23.00 31.29
C TRP A 518 -2.62 22.22 30.10
N CYS A 519 -1.79 22.88 29.30
CA CYS A 519 -1.44 22.44 27.95
C CYS A 519 0.07 22.14 27.88
N PRO A 520 0.49 20.87 27.98
CA PRO A 520 1.87 20.48 27.71
C PRO A 520 2.26 20.84 26.28
N LEU A 521 3.39 21.52 26.13
CA LEU A 521 3.86 22.02 24.84
C LEU A 521 4.65 20.93 24.10
N GLY A 522 4.34 20.74 22.82
CA GLY A 522 5.03 19.87 21.89
C GLY A 522 5.83 20.65 20.84
N PRO A 523 6.71 19.96 20.08
CA PRO A 523 7.61 20.62 19.13
C PRO A 523 6.96 21.01 17.81
N ARG A 524 5.84 20.37 17.43
CA ARG A 524 5.13 20.58 16.16
C ARG A 524 3.72 20.02 16.23
N VAL A 525 2.87 20.44 15.30
CA VAL A 525 1.59 19.77 14.99
C VAL A 525 1.87 18.53 14.13
N ARG A 526 1.28 17.39 14.50
CA ARG A 526 1.18 16.18 13.67
C ARG A 526 -0.22 16.11 13.06
N THR A 527 -0.30 15.54 11.87
CA THR A 527 -1.56 15.33 11.15
C THR A 527 -1.61 13.91 10.61
N ASP A 528 -2.81 13.36 10.50
CA ASP A 528 -3.06 12.10 9.81
C ASP A 528 -3.11 12.30 8.27
N GLU A 529 -3.41 11.24 7.52
CA GLU A 529 -3.51 11.28 6.06
C GLU A 529 -4.56 12.28 5.53
N THR A 530 -5.67 12.46 6.26
CA THR A 530 -6.68 13.45 5.91
C THR A 530 -6.16 14.86 6.14
N GLY A 531 -5.55 15.11 7.30
CA GLY A 531 -4.94 16.40 7.62
C GLY A 531 -3.83 16.78 6.63
N VAL A 532 -2.98 15.83 6.24
CA VAL A 532 -1.93 16.04 5.22
C VAL A 532 -2.55 16.40 3.87
N THR A 533 -3.58 15.68 3.43
CA THR A 533 -4.27 15.95 2.16
C THR A 533 -4.90 17.35 2.15
N VAL A 534 -5.63 17.70 3.20
CA VAL A 534 -6.24 19.04 3.34
C VAL A 534 -5.19 20.13 3.32
N MET A 535 -4.10 19.97 4.07
CA MET A 535 -3.00 20.94 4.12
C MET A 535 -2.35 21.15 2.75
N ARG A 536 -2.15 20.08 1.97
CA ARG A 536 -1.60 20.16 0.61
C ARG A 536 -2.54 20.87 -0.37
N ILE A 537 -3.85 20.67 -0.25
CA ILE A 537 -4.83 21.37 -1.10
C ILE A 537 -4.90 22.84 -0.71
N LEU A 538 -4.90 23.16 0.58
CA LEU A 538 -4.86 24.55 1.07
C LEU A 538 -3.56 25.27 0.66
N SER A 539 -2.40 24.59 0.67
CA SER A 539 -1.14 25.20 0.25
C SER A 539 -1.10 25.57 -1.23
N GLN A 540 -1.98 24.96 -2.02
CA GLN A 540 -2.16 25.29 -3.44
C GLN A 540 -3.11 26.47 -3.64
N ARG A 541 -3.62 27.15 -2.62
CA ARG A 541 -4.48 28.34 -2.75
C ARG A 541 -3.74 29.62 -2.32
N PRO A 542 -2.67 30.05 -3.04
CA PRO A 542 -1.83 31.16 -2.59
C PRO A 542 -2.56 32.52 -2.58
N ALA A 543 -3.63 32.67 -3.36
CA ALA A 543 -4.47 33.87 -3.38
C ALA A 543 -5.46 33.96 -2.20
N ASP A 544 -5.66 32.87 -1.45
CA ASP A 544 -6.53 32.82 -0.29
C ASP A 544 -5.68 33.03 0.98
N GLU A 545 -5.76 34.23 1.56
CA GLU A 545 -5.02 34.58 2.77
C GLU A 545 -5.46 33.73 3.99
N VAL A 546 -6.70 33.21 4.01
CA VAL A 546 -7.14 32.29 5.08
C VAL A 546 -6.43 30.96 4.96
N ALA A 547 -6.39 30.39 3.76
CA ALA A 547 -5.68 29.14 3.48
C ALA A 547 -4.18 29.27 3.79
N LYS A 548 -3.55 30.35 3.32
CA LYS A 548 -2.13 30.63 3.52
C LYS A 548 -1.74 30.78 4.98
N GLU A 549 -2.52 31.54 5.76
CA GLU A 549 -2.28 31.68 7.21
C GLU A 549 -2.50 30.36 7.95
N PHE A 550 -3.54 29.61 7.60
CA PHE A 550 -3.82 28.31 8.21
C PHE A 550 -2.67 27.31 7.95
N VAL A 551 -2.21 27.22 6.70
CA VAL A 551 -1.07 26.38 6.32
C VAL A 551 0.19 26.79 7.08
N LYS A 552 0.47 28.10 7.15
CA LYS A 552 1.61 28.63 7.92
C LYS A 552 1.52 28.25 9.40
N LEU A 553 0.35 28.42 10.02
CA LEU A 553 0.10 28.13 11.43
C LEU A 553 0.33 26.64 11.74
N LYS A 554 -0.16 25.75 10.89
CA LYS A 554 -0.05 24.29 11.09
C LYS A 554 1.31 23.71 10.71
N SER A 555 2.07 24.41 9.89
CA SER A 555 3.46 24.06 9.54
C SER A 555 4.51 24.65 10.49
N GLU A 556 4.12 25.40 11.53
CA GLU A 556 5.08 25.90 12.54
C GLU A 556 5.74 24.74 13.29
N THR A 557 7.07 24.77 13.37
CA THR A 557 7.86 23.75 14.08
C THR A 557 8.97 24.38 14.92
N ARG A 558 9.27 23.74 16.05
CA ARG A 558 10.44 24.06 16.87
C ARG A 558 11.72 23.71 16.11
N PRO A 559 12.69 24.63 15.98
CA PRO A 559 13.99 24.35 15.35
C PRO A 559 14.77 23.24 16.07
N ALA A 560 15.50 22.41 15.30
CA ALA A 560 16.26 21.27 15.82
C ALA A 560 17.62 21.66 16.46
N GLU A 561 18.20 22.80 16.08
CA GLU A 561 19.61 23.13 16.36
C GLU A 561 19.89 23.66 17.77
N GLU A 562 18.87 23.94 18.59
CA GLU A 562 19.06 24.47 19.94
C GLU A 562 18.18 23.70 20.95
N GLY A 563 18.75 22.65 21.53
CA GLY A 563 18.09 21.76 22.48
C GLY A 563 18.96 20.57 22.91
N ARG A 564 20.26 20.79 23.14
CA ARG A 564 21.14 19.81 23.79
C ARG A 564 21.38 20.16 25.25
#